data_AF-A0A524QF55-F1
#
_entry.id   AF-A0A524QF55-F1
#
_cell.length_a   1.000
_cell.length_b   1.000
_cell.length_c   1.000
_cell.angle_alpha   90.00
_cell.angle_beta   90.00
_cell.angle_gamma   90.00
#
_symmetry.space_group_name_H-M   'P 1'
#
loop_
_entity.id
_entity.type
_entity.pdbx_description
1 polymer ?
#
loop_
_entity_poly.entity_id
_entity_poly.type
_entity_poly.pdbx_seq_one_letter_code
_entity_poly.pdbx_strand_id
1 'polypeptide(L)'
;MSAELNTEKDQHKDPVCNMVVSSDSEYHYHYGDKHYYFCSKHCLHKFEEHPEQYLDKEASPSFEAHKELITYTCPMHPEIQQQAPGNCPKCGMVLEPMGVTVAANKAKYTCPMHPEVVQDHPGACPKCGMALEPVAFGGEEKNEELIDMGRRFWVCTVLALPVFFLAMIADM
;
A
#
# COMPACT_ATOMS: atom_id res chain seq x y z
N MET A 1 53.48 -19.91 -2.06
CA MET A 1 52.73 -20.13 -3.32
C MET A 1 51.41 -20.75 -2.90
N SER A 2 50.49 -19.95 -2.37
CA SER A 2 49.34 -19.33 -3.09
C SER A 2 48.36 -20.42 -3.53
N ALA A 3 47.09 -20.48 -3.11
CA ALA A 3 46.16 -19.39 -2.83
C ALA A 3 45.12 -19.80 -1.78
N GLU A 4 44.95 -18.94 -0.77
CA GLU A 4 43.78 -18.89 0.08
C GLU A 4 42.65 -18.26 -0.74
N LEU A 5 41.70 -19.06 -1.21
CA LEU A 5 40.48 -18.56 -1.82
C LEU A 5 39.54 -18.12 -0.68
N ASN A 6 39.41 -16.81 -0.53
CA ASN A 6 38.38 -16.14 0.27
C ASN A 6 36.98 -16.54 -0.24
N THR A 7 36.31 -17.49 0.41
CA THR A 7 34.96 -17.94 0.07
C THR A 7 33.92 -17.36 1.05
N GLU A 8 33.95 -16.05 1.33
CA GLU A 8 33.06 -15.46 2.35
C GLU A 8 32.00 -14.48 1.78
N LYS A 9 31.84 -14.34 0.45
CA LYS A 9 31.03 -13.22 -0.10
C LYS A 9 30.14 -13.45 -1.32
N ASP A 10 29.68 -14.66 -1.60
CA ASP A 10 28.71 -14.91 -2.69
C ASP A 10 27.38 -15.50 -2.20
N GLN A 11 26.79 -14.84 -1.20
CA GLN A 11 25.46 -15.16 -0.69
C GLN A 11 24.44 -14.23 -1.37
N HIS A 12 23.62 -14.81 -2.26
CA HIS A 12 22.52 -14.14 -2.95
C HIS A 12 21.22 -14.38 -2.17
N LYS A 13 20.20 -13.55 -2.40
CA LYS A 13 18.87 -13.72 -1.80
C LYS A 13 17.87 -14.14 -2.87
N ASP A 14 17.05 -15.13 -2.54
CA ASP A 14 15.92 -15.52 -3.36
C ASP A 14 14.84 -14.41 -3.31
N PRO A 15 14.46 -13.78 -4.43
CA PRO A 15 13.47 -12.70 -4.45
C PRO A 15 12.05 -13.11 -4.02
N VAL A 16 11.71 -14.40 -4.10
CA VAL A 16 10.37 -14.93 -3.82
C VAL A 16 10.21 -15.24 -2.34
N CYS A 17 11.21 -15.86 -1.71
CA CYS A 17 11.12 -16.33 -0.33
C CYS A 17 12.13 -15.67 0.64
N ASN A 18 13.03 -14.84 0.13
CA ASN A 18 14.07 -14.13 0.88
C ASN A 18 15.09 -15.03 1.59
N MET A 19 15.16 -16.31 1.20
CA MET A 19 16.17 -17.24 1.70
C MET A 19 17.52 -16.95 1.07
N VAL A 20 18.58 -17.09 1.88
CA VAL A 20 19.96 -16.93 1.40
C VAL A 20 20.35 -18.17 0.61
N VAL A 21 20.82 -17.95 -0.61
CA VAL A 21 21.24 -18.97 -1.56
C VAL A 21 22.66 -18.68 -2.02
N SER A 22 23.46 -19.73 -2.15
CA SER A 22 24.81 -19.61 -2.69
C SER A 22 24.75 -19.34 -4.19
N SER A 23 25.78 -18.70 -4.75
CA SER A 23 25.93 -18.48 -6.21
C SER A 23 26.04 -19.77 -7.05
N ASP A 24 26.22 -20.93 -6.40
CA ASP A 24 26.22 -22.27 -7.00
C ASP A 24 24.83 -22.96 -6.94
N SER A 25 23.75 -22.19 -6.88
CA SER A 25 22.40 -22.79 -6.87
C SER A 25 22.02 -23.30 -8.27
N GLU A 26 21.57 -24.55 -8.35
CA GLU A 26 21.05 -25.17 -9.58
C GLU A 26 19.88 -24.36 -10.20
N TYR A 27 19.12 -23.65 -9.37
CA TYR A 27 18.01 -22.81 -9.78
C TYR A 27 18.43 -21.34 -9.89
N HIS A 28 18.64 -20.86 -11.11
CA HIS A 28 18.95 -19.46 -11.39
C HIS A 28 18.17 -19.00 -12.63
N TYR A 29 17.88 -17.70 -12.70
CA TYR A 29 17.16 -17.09 -13.82
C TYR A 29 17.80 -15.75 -14.19
N HIS A 30 17.86 -15.47 -15.48
CA HIS A 30 18.43 -14.22 -15.99
C HIS A 30 17.30 -13.30 -16.47
N TYR A 31 17.19 -12.12 -15.87
CA TYR A 31 16.17 -11.13 -16.22
C TYR A 31 16.82 -9.75 -16.37
N GLY A 32 16.81 -9.20 -17.59
CA GLY A 32 17.52 -7.96 -17.92
C GLY A 32 19.03 -8.14 -17.92
N ASP A 33 19.75 -7.34 -17.14
CA ASP A 33 21.21 -7.43 -16.90
C ASP A 33 21.55 -8.04 -15.52
N LYS A 34 20.59 -8.74 -14.88
CA LYS A 34 20.74 -9.29 -13.52
C LYS A 34 20.49 -10.80 -13.49
N HIS A 35 21.34 -11.49 -12.73
CA HIS A 35 21.19 -12.91 -12.41
C HIS A 35 20.53 -13.07 -11.05
N TYR A 36 19.42 -13.79 -11.02
CA TYR A 36 18.66 -14.13 -9.81
C TYR A 36 18.86 -15.60 -9.46
N TYR A 37 19.02 -15.88 -8.17
CA TYR A 37 19.24 -17.22 -7.64
C TYR A 37 18.06 -17.62 -6.76
N PHE A 38 17.63 -18.88 -6.83
CA PHE A 38 16.44 -19.37 -6.15
C PHE A 38 16.75 -20.59 -5.29
N CYS A 39 16.03 -20.73 -4.19
CA CYS A 39 16.24 -21.81 -3.24
C CYS A 39 15.69 -23.15 -3.75
N SER A 40 14.77 -23.13 -4.70
CA SER A 40 14.01 -24.29 -5.16
C SER A 40 13.36 -24.03 -6.51
N LYS A 41 13.03 -25.12 -7.22
CA LYS A 41 12.25 -25.09 -8.47
C LYS A 41 10.93 -24.33 -8.34
N HIS A 42 10.28 -24.40 -7.17
CA HIS A 42 9.01 -23.72 -6.93
C HIS A 42 9.14 -22.20 -6.89
N CYS A 43 10.23 -21.70 -6.31
CA CYS A 43 10.50 -20.26 -6.27
C CYS A 43 10.89 -19.73 -7.66
N LEU A 44 11.69 -20.50 -8.40
CA LEU A 44 12.02 -20.19 -9.79
C LEU A 44 10.75 -20.10 -10.67
N HIS A 45 9.85 -21.08 -10.61
CA HIS A 45 8.62 -21.07 -11.41
C HIS A 45 7.72 -19.86 -11.09
N LYS A 46 7.55 -19.53 -9.81
CA LYS A 46 6.77 -18.35 -9.39
C LYS A 46 7.36 -17.05 -9.94
N PHE A 47 8.68 -16.95 -9.98
CA PHE A 47 9.37 -15.79 -10.53
C PHE A 47 9.24 -15.74 -12.05
N GLU A 48 9.28 -16.87 -12.76
CA GLU A 48 9.06 -16.95 -14.21
C GLU A 48 7.64 -16.52 -14.63
N GLU A 49 6.63 -16.93 -13.87
CA GLU A 49 5.23 -16.59 -14.19
C GLU A 49 4.95 -15.08 -14.07
N HIS A 50 5.59 -14.43 -13.10
CA HIS A 50 5.33 -13.03 -12.76
C HIS A 50 6.59 -12.39 -12.15
N PRO A 51 7.60 -12.03 -12.96
CA PRO A 51 8.87 -11.51 -12.46
C PRO A 51 8.76 -10.10 -11.89
N GLU A 52 7.92 -9.24 -12.49
CA GLU A 52 7.75 -7.83 -12.10
C GLU A 52 7.38 -7.68 -10.62
N GLN A 53 6.48 -8.55 -10.09
CA GLN A 53 6.03 -8.49 -8.70
C GLN A 53 7.14 -8.72 -7.66
N TYR A 54 8.26 -9.34 -8.07
CA TYR A 54 9.40 -9.62 -7.20
C TYR A 54 10.58 -8.68 -7.43
N LEU A 55 10.64 -8.01 -8.58
CA LEU A 55 11.70 -7.07 -8.95
C LEU A 55 11.54 -5.70 -8.27
N ASP A 56 10.31 -5.30 -7.98
CA ASP A 56 9.98 -4.03 -7.31
C ASP A 56 10.50 -3.94 -5.87
N LYS A 57 10.98 -5.05 -5.29
CA LYS A 57 11.54 -5.09 -3.93
C LYS A 57 13.03 -4.74 -3.87
N GLU A 58 13.77 -4.90 -4.98
CA GLU A 58 15.21 -4.64 -5.04
C GLU A 58 15.58 -3.26 -5.61
N ALA A 59 14.63 -2.56 -6.21
CA ALA A 59 14.71 -1.11 -6.35
C ALA A 59 14.27 -0.45 -5.03
N SER A 60 15.00 -0.74 -3.94
CA SER A 60 14.89 0.10 -2.76
C SER A 60 15.38 1.51 -3.15
N PRO A 61 14.52 2.56 -3.18
CA PRO A 61 15.06 3.83 -2.76
C PRO A 61 15.57 3.60 -1.34
N SER A 62 16.78 4.10 -1.07
CA SER A 62 17.28 4.35 0.27
C SER A 62 16.13 4.47 1.27
N PHE A 63 16.17 3.69 2.34
CA PHE A 63 15.26 3.78 3.48
C PHE A 63 15.56 5.10 4.26
N GLU A 64 15.57 6.23 3.57
CA GLU A 64 15.64 7.58 4.08
C GLU A 64 14.55 8.41 3.39
N ALA A 65 13.64 8.97 4.20
CA ALA A 65 12.33 9.54 3.83
C ALA A 65 11.29 8.44 3.59
N HIS A 66 10.64 7.89 4.62
CA HIS A 66 9.69 8.63 5.46
C HIS A 66 9.90 8.33 6.96
N LYS A 67 10.74 9.14 7.60
CA LYS A 67 10.84 9.25 9.06
C LYS A 67 9.64 10.05 9.59
N GLU A 68 8.44 9.51 9.45
CA GLU A 68 7.25 10.09 10.08
C GLU A 68 6.99 9.34 11.38
N LEU A 69 7.68 9.79 12.44
CA LEU A 69 7.30 9.76 13.87
C LEU A 69 6.30 8.68 14.34
N ILE A 70 6.49 7.43 13.92
CA ILE A 70 5.79 6.29 14.51
C ILE A 70 6.45 6.02 15.86
N THR A 71 5.86 6.60 16.89
CA THR A 71 6.19 6.29 18.28
C THR A 71 5.62 4.92 18.62
N TYR A 72 6.45 4.00 19.07
CA TYR A 72 6.08 2.66 19.53
C TYR A 72 5.90 2.67 21.05
N THR A 73 4.86 2.01 21.55
CA THR A 73 4.53 1.93 22.98
C THR A 73 4.40 0.49 23.47
N CYS A 74 4.61 0.28 24.77
CA CYS A 74 4.40 -1.03 25.39
C CYS A 74 2.96 -1.14 25.91
N PRO A 75 2.19 -2.19 25.57
CA PRO A 75 0.81 -2.37 26.04
C PRO A 75 0.64 -2.34 27.56
N MET A 76 1.66 -2.82 28.29
CA MET A 76 1.68 -2.85 29.75
C MET A 76 2.32 -1.62 30.39
N HIS A 77 3.09 -0.85 29.62
CA HIS A 77 3.86 0.29 30.12
C HIS A 77 3.74 1.45 29.13
N PRO A 78 2.59 2.14 29.09
CA PRO A 78 2.33 3.22 28.13
C PRO A 78 3.29 4.43 28.28
N GLU A 79 4.02 4.49 29.39
CA GLU A 79 5.09 5.48 29.65
C GLU A 79 6.35 5.24 28.78
N ILE A 80 6.51 4.03 28.22
CA ILE A 80 7.67 3.66 27.39
C ILE A 80 7.35 3.95 25.93
N GLN A 81 7.86 5.06 25.44
CA GLN A 81 7.74 5.50 24.04
C GLN A 81 9.10 5.40 23.35
N GLN A 82 9.17 4.66 22.24
CA GLN A 82 10.39 4.50 21.45
C GLN A 82 10.13 4.90 20.00
N GLN A 83 11.15 5.49 19.35
CA GLN A 83 11.05 5.89 17.94
C GLN A 83 11.34 4.73 16.97
N ALA A 84 11.59 3.53 17.49
CA ALA A 84 11.95 2.34 16.74
C ALA A 84 11.20 1.11 17.26
N PRO A 85 10.90 0.13 16.39
CA PRO A 85 10.35 -1.16 16.82
C PRO A 85 11.37 -1.91 17.67
N GLY A 86 10.91 -2.66 18.66
CA GLY A 86 11.80 -3.40 19.55
C GLY A 86 11.08 -4.04 20.71
N ASN A 87 11.86 -4.61 21.63
CA ASN A 87 11.36 -5.15 22.88
C ASN A 87 11.38 -4.06 23.97
N CYS A 88 10.32 -4.01 24.76
CA CYS A 88 10.20 -3.11 25.89
C CYS A 88 11.31 -3.39 26.91
N PRO A 89 12.13 -2.39 27.30
CA PRO A 89 13.22 -2.56 28.26
C PRO A 89 12.73 -2.88 29.69
N LYS A 90 11.43 -2.69 29.97
CA LYS A 90 10.85 -2.91 31.31
C LYS A 90 10.25 -4.32 31.49
N CYS A 91 9.66 -4.89 30.44
CA CYS A 91 9.01 -6.21 30.52
C CYS A 91 9.40 -7.20 29.42
N GLY A 92 10.26 -6.81 28.49
CA GLY A 92 10.73 -7.67 27.40
C GLY A 92 9.69 -7.97 26.31
N MET A 93 8.47 -7.45 26.43
CA MET A 93 7.42 -7.64 25.42
C MET A 93 7.64 -6.72 24.20
N VAL A 94 7.23 -7.18 23.02
CA VAL A 94 7.32 -6.42 21.76
C VAL A 94 6.50 -5.14 21.86
N LEU A 95 7.06 -4.03 21.39
CA LEU A 95 6.40 -2.72 21.34
C LEU A 95 5.45 -2.64 20.15
N GLU A 96 4.29 -2.02 20.36
CA GLU A 96 3.26 -1.80 19.34
C GLU A 96 3.35 -0.36 18.79
N PRO A 97 3.21 -0.16 17.47
CA PRO A 97 3.24 1.18 16.87
C PRO A 97 2.01 1.98 17.31
N MET A 98 2.24 3.19 17.82
CA MET A 98 1.21 4.13 18.27
C MET A 98 0.84 5.15 17.17
N GLY A 99 1.02 4.79 15.90
CA GLY A 99 0.71 5.64 14.75
C GLY A 99 -0.09 4.88 13.70
N VAL A 100 -1.40 5.12 13.65
CA VAL A 100 -2.25 4.71 12.52
C VAL A 100 -1.96 5.67 11.38
N THR A 101 -0.97 5.35 10.55
CA THR A 101 -0.83 5.97 9.23
C THR A 101 -1.92 5.39 8.33
N VAL A 102 -3.12 5.96 8.42
CA VAL A 102 -4.08 5.86 7.30
C VAL A 102 -3.44 6.65 6.17
N ALA A 103 -2.81 5.92 5.26
CA ALA A 103 -2.29 6.43 4.01
C ALA A 103 -3.31 7.39 3.38
N ALA A 104 -2.91 8.67 3.28
CA ALA A 104 -3.15 9.62 2.21
C ALA A 104 -4.32 9.36 1.24
N ASN A 105 -5.50 9.04 1.75
CA ASN A 105 -6.76 9.37 1.11
C ASN A 105 -7.40 10.40 2.01
N LYS A 106 -7.96 11.44 1.40
CA LYS A 106 -8.63 12.57 2.06
C LYS A 106 -9.88 12.10 2.82
N ALA A 107 -9.69 11.28 3.85
CA ALA A 107 -10.71 10.87 4.77
C ALA A 107 -11.01 12.11 5.61
N LYS A 108 -12.18 12.68 5.39
CA LYS A 108 -12.70 13.70 6.29
C LYS A 108 -13.22 12.99 7.52
N TYR A 109 -12.87 13.48 8.69
CA TYR A 109 -13.26 12.94 9.97
C TYR A 109 -14.44 13.76 10.51
N THR A 110 -15.46 13.08 11.05
CA THR A 110 -16.64 13.73 11.63
C THR A 110 -16.84 13.29 13.08
N CYS A 111 -17.46 14.17 13.87
CA CYS A 111 -17.81 13.85 15.24
C CYS A 111 -19.19 13.17 15.30
N PRO A 112 -19.35 12.00 15.95
CA PRO A 112 -20.63 11.30 16.03
C PRO A 112 -21.73 12.13 16.72
N MET A 113 -21.35 13.03 17.64
CA MET A 113 -22.28 13.90 18.36
C MET A 113 -22.50 15.25 17.66
N HIS A 114 -21.59 15.67 16.79
CA HIS A 114 -21.65 16.97 16.11
C HIS A 114 -21.30 16.80 14.63
N PRO A 115 -22.25 16.35 13.79
CA PRO A 115 -22.00 16.09 12.36
C PRO A 115 -21.53 17.32 11.56
N GLU A 116 -21.76 18.52 12.09
CA GLU A 116 -21.28 19.80 11.54
C GLU A 116 -19.76 19.96 11.64
N VAL A 117 -19.09 19.20 12.51
CA VAL A 117 -17.65 19.28 12.72
C VAL A 117 -16.98 18.28 11.80
N VAL A 118 -16.44 18.79 10.68
CA VAL A 118 -15.68 18.01 9.70
C VAL A 118 -14.24 18.49 9.69
N GLN A 119 -13.29 17.58 9.88
CA GLN A 119 -11.86 17.87 9.90
C GLN A 119 -11.11 16.98 8.91
N ASP A 120 -10.01 17.48 8.35
CA ASP A 120 -9.16 16.71 7.42
C ASP A 120 -8.10 15.86 8.14
N HIS A 121 -8.14 15.81 9.47
CA HIS A 121 -7.20 15.06 10.30
C HIS A 121 -7.92 14.30 11.43
N PRO A 122 -7.38 13.16 11.88
CA PRO A 122 -7.85 12.53 13.11
C PRO A 122 -7.57 13.45 14.30
N GLY A 123 -8.39 13.36 15.35
CA GLY A 123 -8.22 14.20 16.52
C GLY A 123 -9.43 14.22 17.44
N ALA A 124 -9.39 15.10 18.43
CA ALA A 124 -10.51 15.35 19.34
C ALA A 124 -11.41 16.47 18.79
N CYS A 125 -12.71 16.28 18.89
CA CYS A 125 -13.71 17.26 18.48
C CYS A 125 -13.60 18.54 19.35
N PRO A 126 -13.48 19.74 18.77
CA PRO A 126 -13.37 20.99 19.53
C PRO A 126 -14.64 21.37 20.29
N LYS A 127 -15.79 20.76 19.97
CA LYS A 127 -17.07 21.00 20.68
C LYS A 127 -17.25 20.10 21.90
N CYS A 128 -16.85 18.83 21.84
CA CYS A 128 -17.15 17.85 22.90
C CYS A 128 -15.96 17.00 23.35
N GLY A 129 -14.77 17.17 22.77
CA GLY A 129 -13.55 16.46 23.14
C GLY A 129 -13.51 14.98 22.74
N MET A 130 -14.57 14.43 22.14
CA MET A 130 -14.60 13.04 21.67
C MET A 130 -13.75 12.84 20.41
N ALA A 131 -13.19 11.63 20.24
CA ALA A 131 -12.43 11.26 19.06
C ALA A 131 -13.30 11.35 17.79
N LEU A 132 -12.73 11.92 16.73
CA LEU A 132 -13.38 12.00 15.42
C LEU A 132 -13.25 10.67 14.68
N GLU A 133 -14.32 10.27 14.01
CA GLU A 133 -14.38 9.04 13.22
C GLU A 133 -14.16 9.34 11.74
N PRO A 134 -13.39 8.50 11.01
CA PRO A 134 -13.17 8.70 9.58
C PRO A 134 -14.47 8.47 8.83
N VAL A 135 -14.93 9.50 8.13
CA VAL A 135 -15.97 9.34 7.12
C VAL A 135 -15.26 8.84 5.87
N ALA A 136 -15.60 7.62 5.48
CA ALA A 136 -15.24 7.12 4.16
C ALA A 136 -15.97 7.97 3.12
N PHE A 137 -15.34 9.05 2.68
CA PHE A 137 -15.63 9.59 1.35
C PHE A 137 -15.14 8.53 0.40
N GLY A 138 -16.09 7.67 -0.01
CA GLY A 138 -15.83 6.45 -0.75
C GLY A 138 -14.78 6.72 -1.80
N GLY A 139 -13.67 5.99 -1.70
CA GLY A 139 -12.92 5.66 -2.90
C GLY A 139 -13.98 5.19 -3.87
N GLU A 140 -14.08 5.87 -5.00
CA GLU A 140 -14.97 5.59 -6.09
C GLU A 140 -14.96 4.09 -6.39
N GLU A 141 -15.82 3.33 -5.71
CA GLU A 141 -16.16 1.98 -6.14
C GLU A 141 -16.91 2.22 -7.44
N LYS A 142 -16.13 2.14 -8.53
CA LYS A 142 -16.61 2.18 -9.90
C LYS A 142 -17.58 1.02 -10.04
N ASN A 143 -18.84 1.29 -9.70
CA ASN A 143 -19.94 0.36 -9.91
C ASN A 143 -20.11 0.26 -11.42
N GLU A 144 -19.59 -0.82 -11.98
CA GLU A 144 -19.62 -1.08 -13.42
C GLU A 144 -21.05 -1.02 -13.97
N GLU A 145 -22.05 -1.37 -13.14
CA GLU A 145 -23.47 -1.22 -13.46
C GLU A 145 -23.90 0.25 -13.64
N LEU A 146 -23.47 1.16 -12.75
CA LEU A 146 -23.78 2.59 -12.87
C LEU A 146 -23.13 3.19 -14.12
N ILE A 147 -21.92 2.74 -14.46
CA ILE A 147 -21.19 3.18 -15.65
C ILE A 147 -21.89 2.68 -16.93
N ASP A 148 -22.30 1.42 -16.97
CA ASP A 148 -23.01 0.87 -18.13
C ASP A 148 -24.40 1.49 -18.31
N MET A 149 -25.13 1.72 -17.20
CA MET A 149 -26.40 2.46 -17.21
C MET A 149 -26.22 3.89 -17.71
N GLY A 150 -25.20 4.60 -17.22
CA GLY A 150 -24.88 5.96 -17.66
C GLY A 150 -24.50 6.03 -19.14
N ARG A 151 -23.73 5.07 -19.64
CA ARG A 151 -23.36 4.98 -21.05
C ARG A 151 -24.57 4.76 -21.95
N ARG A 152 -25.48 3.84 -21.59
CA ARG A 152 -26.73 3.59 -22.33
C ARG A 152 -27.63 4.82 -22.35
N PHE A 153 -27.77 5.50 -21.22
CA PHE A 153 -28.54 6.74 -21.12
C PHE A 153 -28.00 7.82 -22.06
N TRP A 154 -26.67 7.99 -22.12
CA TRP A 154 -26.05 8.99 -22.97
C TRP A 154 -26.19 8.68 -24.46
N VAL A 155 -26.05 7.40 -24.85
CA VAL A 155 -26.29 6.95 -26.23
C VAL A 155 -27.73 7.25 -26.67
N CYS A 156 -28.72 6.92 -25.84
CA CYS A 156 -30.13 7.22 -26.14
C CYS A 156 -30.39 8.73 -26.23
N THR A 157 -29.80 9.51 -25.32
CA THR A 157 -29.96 10.97 -25.29
C THR A 157 -29.43 11.61 -26.58
N VAL A 158 -28.25 11.20 -27.05
CA VAL A 158 -27.66 11.70 -28.31
C VAL A 158 -28.52 11.36 -29.53
N LEU A 159 -29.16 10.19 -29.54
CA LEU A 159 -30.03 9.79 -30.65
C LEU A 159 -31.40 10.50 -30.62
N ALA A 160 -31.94 10.74 -29.43
CA ALA A 160 -33.24 11.40 -29.25
C ALA A 160 -33.18 12.92 -29.47
N LEU A 161 -32.06 13.55 -29.11
CA LEU A 161 -31.91 15.00 -29.12
C LEU A 161 -32.09 15.63 -30.53
N PRO A 162 -31.49 15.10 -31.63
CA PRO A 162 -31.75 15.60 -32.98
C PRO A 162 -33.21 15.47 -33.41
N VAL A 163 -33.87 14.36 -33.09
CA VAL A 163 -35.29 14.14 -33.42
C VAL A 163 -36.17 15.12 -32.67
N PHE A 164 -35.88 15.35 -31.39
CA PHE A 164 -36.59 16.31 -30.55
C PHE A 164 -36.44 17.75 -31.08
N PHE A 165 -35.21 18.16 -31.44
CA PHE A 165 -34.98 19.48 -32.02
C PHE A 165 -35.69 19.65 -33.38
N LEU A 166 -35.68 18.63 -34.24
CA LEU A 166 -36.43 18.68 -35.50
C LEU A 166 -37.93 18.84 -35.27
N ALA A 167 -38.51 18.17 -34.25
CA ALA A 167 -39.92 18.35 -33.90
C ALA A 167 -40.20 19.77 -33.39
N MET A 168 -39.37 20.29 -32.47
CA MET A 168 -39.53 21.64 -31.93
C MET A 168 -39.37 22.75 -32.99
N ILE A 169 -38.51 22.54 -33.99
CA ILE A 169 -38.32 23.49 -35.11
C ILE A 169 -39.46 23.39 -36.13
N ALA A 170 -40.09 22.22 -36.28
CA ALA A 170 -41.22 22.04 -37.20
C ALA A 170 -42.53 22.63 -36.68
N ASP A 171 -42.68 22.77 -35.36
CA ASP A 171 -43.86 23.36 -34.69
C ASP A 171 -43.75 24.89 -34.45
N MET A 172 -42.61 25.52 -34.79
CA MET A 172 -42.41 26.98 -34.77
C MET A 172 -42.61 27.61 -36.16
#